data_AF-E3BEF3-F1
#
_entry.id   AF-E3BEF3-F1
#
_cell.length_a   1.000
_cell.length_b   1.000
_cell.length_c   1.000
_cell.angle_alpha   90.00
_cell.angle_beta   90.00
_cell.angle_gamma   90.00
#
_symmetry.space_group_name_H-M   'P 1'
#
loop_
_entity.id
_entity.type
_entity.pdbx_description
1 polymer ?
#
loop_
_entity_poly.entity_id
_entity_poly.type
_entity_poly.pdbx_seq_one_letter_code
_entity_poly.pdbx_strand_id
1 'polypeptide(L)' 'MSENKSELEDAPKDIKLAVDLIYLLETNGVDPETALKALKIVEADLLRKIDS' A
#
# COMPACT_ATOMS: atom_id res chain seq x y z
N MET A 1 10.03 24.16 7.46
CA MET A 1 9.35 23.21 6.56
C MET A 1 8.87 22.06 7.44
N SER A 2 7.74 22.24 8.11
CA SER A 2 7.31 21.37 9.21
C SER A 2 5.80 21.15 9.18
N GLU A 3 5.24 20.77 8.03
CA GLU A 3 3.82 20.42 7.92
C GLU A 3 3.68 19.31 6.89
N ASN A 4 3.85 18.05 7.34
CA ASN A 4 3.31 16.86 6.66
C ASN A 4 3.52 15.55 7.45
N LYS A 5 4.29 15.58 8.54
CA LYS A 5 4.54 14.36 9.33
C LYS A 5 3.35 13.95 10.20
N SER A 6 2.50 14.91 10.61
CA SER A 6 1.37 14.65 11.52
C SER A 6 0.17 14.00 10.83
N GLU A 7 -0.10 14.31 9.56
CA GLU A 7 -1.30 13.81 8.86
C GLU A 7 -1.23 12.31 8.54
N LEU A 8 -0.03 11.80 8.28
CA LEU A 8 0.20 10.37 8.08
C LEU A 8 0.12 9.61 9.41
N GLU A 9 0.52 10.19 10.53
CA GLU A 9 0.50 9.54 11.86
C GLU A 9 -0.92 9.38 12.42
N ASP A 10 -1.87 10.22 12.01
CA ASP A 10 -3.29 10.11 12.41
C ASP A 10 -4.18 9.45 11.34
N ALA A 11 -3.62 9.10 10.17
CA ALA A 11 -4.37 8.47 9.09
C ALA A 11 -4.90 7.06 9.47
N PRO A 12 -6.02 6.62 8.86
CA PRO A 12 -6.49 5.25 8.94
C PRO A 12 -5.39 4.24 8.59
N LYS A 13 -5.44 3.06 9.20
CA LYS A 13 -4.40 2.02 9.05
C LYS A 13 -4.21 1.59 7.60
N ASP A 14 -5.31 1.52 6.84
CA ASP A 14 -5.34 1.21 5.41
C ASP A 14 -4.59 2.26 4.57
N ILE A 15 -4.79 3.55 4.87
CA ILE A 15 -4.08 4.64 4.19
C ILE A 15 -2.58 4.60 4.49
N LYS A 16 -2.19 4.42 5.75
CA LYS A 16 -0.78 4.28 6.13
C LYS A 16 -0.11 3.12 5.41
N LEU A 17 -0.76 1.95 5.41
CA LEU A 17 -0.24 0.77 4.75
C LEU A 17 -0.12 0.97 3.23
N ALA A 18 -1.07 1.66 2.61
CA ALA A 18 -0.99 1.98 1.18
C ALA A 18 0.24 2.87 0.87
N VAL A 19 0.51 3.87 1.71
CA VAL A 19 1.68 4.76 1.56
C VAL A 19 2.98 3.96 1.72
N ASP A 20 3.07 3.11 2.74
CA ASP A 20 4.24 2.25 2.96
C ASP A 20 4.49 1.29 1.79
N LEU A 21 3.42 0.71 1.23
CA LEU A 21 3.51 -0.17 0.08
C LEU A 21 3.95 0.57 -1.19
N ILE A 22 3.43 1.78 -1.44
CA ILE A 22 3.86 2.61 -2.56
C ILE A 22 5.35 2.93 -2.44
N TYR A 23 5.79 3.39 -1.27
CA TYR A 23 7.20 3.67 -1.01
C TYR A 23 8.08 2.42 -1.24
N LEU A 24 7.67 1.25 -0.77
CA LEU A 24 8.39 -0.01 -1.00
C LEU A 24 8.50 -0.35 -2.49
N LEU A 25 7.42 -0.19 -3.25
CA LEU A 25 7.41 -0.49 -4.69
C LEU A 25 8.31 0.47 -5.47
N GLU A 26 8.24 1.77 -5.16
CA GLU A 26 9.07 2.79 -5.79
C GLU A 26 10.56 2.60 -5.48
N THR A 27 10.90 2.33 -4.22
CA THR A 27 12.30 2.11 -3.79
C THR A 27 12.92 0.87 -4.41
N ASN A 28 12.10 -0.12 -4.78
CA ASN A 28 12.54 -1.31 -5.51
C ASN A 28 12.47 -1.15 -7.04
N GLY A 29 12.10 0.04 -7.55
CA GLY A 29 12.01 0.31 -8.99
C GLY A 29 10.94 -0.52 -9.71
N VAL A 30 9.89 -0.92 -9.01
CA VAL A 30 8.82 -1.74 -9.57
C VAL A 30 7.95 -0.87 -10.49
N ASP A 31 7.79 -1.30 -11.73
CA ASP A 31 6.91 -0.65 -12.71
C ASP A 31 5.45 -0.61 -12.18
N PRO A 32 4.73 0.52 -12.29
CA PRO A 32 3.35 0.65 -11.81
C PRO A 32 2.39 -0.40 -12.37
N GLU A 33 2.50 -0.80 -13.63
CA GLU A 33 1.66 -1.86 -14.20
C GLU A 33 1.95 -3.21 -13.57
N THR A 34 3.22 -3.49 -13.29
CA THR A 34 3.64 -4.71 -12.60
C THR A 34 3.15 -4.70 -11.15
N ALA A 35 3.29 -3.58 -10.45
CA ALA A 35 2.78 -3.39 -9.10
C ALA A 35 1.26 -3.62 -9.04
N LEU A 36 0.49 -3.02 -9.95
CA LEU A 36 -0.97 -3.19 -10.00
C LEU A 36 -1.37 -4.64 -10.24
N LYS A 37 -0.67 -5.37 -11.12
CA LYS A 37 -0.92 -6.80 -11.35
C LYS A 37 -0.65 -7.63 -10.09
N ALA A 38 0.45 -7.36 -9.39
CA ALA A 38 0.79 -8.04 -8.14
C ALA A 38 -0.22 -7.73 -7.02
N LEU A 39 -0.62 -6.46 -6.87
CA LEU A 39 -1.59 -6.04 -5.85
C LEU A 39 -2.96 -6.71 -6.05
N LYS A 40 -3.40 -6.94 -7.29
CA LYS A 40 -4.62 -7.74 -7.57
C LYS A 40 -4.53 -9.17 -7.09
N ILE A 41 -3.36 -9.79 -7.17
CA ILE A 41 -3.14 -11.16 -6.67
C ILE A 41 -3.20 -11.16 -5.14
N VAL A 42 -2.56 -10.18 -4.50
CA VAL A 42 -2.60 -10.00 -3.03
C VAL A 42 -4.03 -9.75 -2.55
N GLU A 43 -4.76 -8.86 -3.21
CA GLU A 43 -6.17 -8.57 -2.92
C GLU A 43 -7.01 -9.85 -2.96
N ALA A 44 -6.92 -10.62 -4.04
CA ALA A 44 -7.64 -11.89 -4.17
C ALA A 44 -7.28 -12.90 -3.07
N ASP A 45 -6.01 -12.96 -2.63
CA ASP A 45 -5.61 -13.82 -1.52
C ASP A 45 -6.20 -13.39 -0.17
N LEU A 46 -6.23 -12.07 0.09
CA LEU A 46 -6.81 -11.51 1.31
C LEU A 46 -8.33 -11.72 1.35
N LEU A 47 -9.03 -11.52 0.22
CA LEU A 47 -10.47 -11.78 0.12
C LEU A 47 -10.80 -13.24 0.48
N ARG A 48 -10.05 -14.20 -0.07
CA ARG A 48 -10.23 -15.62 0.27
C ARG A 48 -10.09 -15.90 1.77
N LYS A 49 -9.20 -15.19 2.47
CA LYS A 49 -9.00 -15.33 3.92
C LYS A 49 -10.10 -14.69 4.75
N ILE A 50 -10.76 -13.66 4.23
CA ILE A 50 -11.91 -12.99 4.89
C ILE A 50 -13.17 -13.83 4.71
N ASP A 51 -13.33 -14.45 3.54
CA ASP A 51 -14.49 -15.28 3.18
C ASP A 51 -14.42 -16.72 3.74
N SER A 52 -13.34 -17.07 4.45
CA SER A 52 -13.11 -18.39 5.10
C SER A 52 -13.44 -18.36 6.58
#